data_AF-A0A2V8XJH1-F1
#
_entry.id   AF-A0A2V8XJH1-F1
#
_cell.length_a   1.000
_cell.length_b   1.000
_cell.length_c   1.000
_cell.angle_alpha   90.00
_cell.angle_beta   90.00
_cell.angle_gamma   90.00
#
_symmetry.space_group_name_H-M   'P 1'
#
loop_
_entity.id
_entity.type
_entity.pdbx_description
1 polymer ?
#
loop_
_entity_poly.entity_id
_entity_poly.type
_entity_poly.pdbx_seq_one_letter_code
_entity_poly.pdbx_strand_id
1 'polypeptide(L)'
;AASGNIHPGKTSMFEPVHGSAPGIAGKNMANPFGAILTAAMMLGHLGMSFEGDKIEAAVLAAVQQKKLTQDVGGSLGTREVGEWLAERIARR
;
A
#
# COMPACT_ATOMS: atom_id res chain seq x y z
N ALA A 1 4.09 7.06 2.42
CA ALA A 1 4.94 6.32 3.37
C ALA A 1 4.05 5.55 4.34
N ALA A 2 4.53 4.40 4.81
CA ALA A 2 3.86 3.59 5.82
C ALA A 2 4.23 4.04 7.24
N SER A 3 3.33 3.85 8.21
CA SER A 3 3.63 4.09 9.63
C SER A 3 2.85 3.18 10.56
N GLY A 4 3.35 3.04 11.79
CA GLY A 4 2.69 2.30 12.87
C GLY A 4 2.95 2.96 14.22
N ASN A 5 1.90 3.05 15.04
CA ASN A 5 1.93 3.46 16.43
C ASN A 5 1.90 2.19 17.30
N ILE A 6 3.06 1.82 17.86
CA ILE A 6 3.25 0.53 18.54
C ILE A 6 2.92 0.63 20.02
N HIS A 7 2.03 -0.23 20.49
CA HIS A 7 1.74 -0.38 21.92
C HIS A 7 2.17 -1.76 22.42
N PRO A 8 3.31 -1.88 23.14
CA PRO A 8 3.74 -3.16 23.71
C PRO A 8 2.66 -3.78 24.61
N GLY A 9 2.38 -5.07 24.39
CA GLY A 9 1.40 -5.82 25.19
C GLY A 9 -0.08 -5.45 24.98
N LYS A 10 -0.40 -4.58 24.01
CA LYS A 10 -1.78 -4.24 23.62
C LYS A 10 -1.88 -4.09 22.10
N THR A 11 -3.05 -3.63 21.63
CA THR A 11 -3.29 -3.36 20.21
C THR A 11 -2.50 -2.15 19.72
N SER A 12 -1.75 -2.33 18.65
CA SER A 12 -1.06 -1.26 17.89
C SER A 12 -1.95 -0.72 16.76
N MET A 13 -1.70 0.50 16.29
CA MET A 13 -2.43 1.14 15.19
C MET A 13 -1.50 1.35 13.99
N PHE A 14 -1.99 1.04 12.79
CA PHE A 14 -1.22 1.18 11.55
C PHE A 14 -1.99 2.07 10.57
N GLU A 15 -1.35 3.14 10.11
CA GLU A 15 -1.95 4.12 9.20
C GLU A 15 -0.91 4.64 8.19
N PRO A 16 -1.31 5.12 7.01
CA PRO A 16 -0.39 5.83 6.13
C PRO A 16 -0.08 7.22 6.68
N VAL A 17 1.13 7.72 6.41
CA VAL A 17 1.57 9.05 6.87
C VAL A 17 0.82 10.20 6.18
N HIS A 18 0.32 9.99 4.97
CA HIS A 18 -0.31 11.07 4.20
C HIS A 18 -1.69 11.43 4.78
N GLY A 19 -2.08 12.70 4.62
CA GLY A 19 -3.41 13.18 5.00
C GLY A 19 -4.52 12.73 4.03
N SER A 20 -5.71 13.31 4.21
CA SER A 20 -6.95 12.92 3.52
C SER A 20 -7.06 13.37 2.05
N ALA A 21 -6.22 14.30 1.61
CA ALA A 21 -6.22 14.89 0.26
C ALA A 21 -7.63 15.22 -0.30
N PRO A 22 -8.42 16.11 0.35
CA PRO A 22 -9.85 16.30 0.02
C PRO A 22 -10.12 16.70 -1.43
N GLY A 23 -9.20 17.45 -2.06
CA GLY A 23 -9.36 17.91 -3.45
C GLY A 23 -9.39 16.80 -4.50
N ILE A 24 -8.91 15.60 -4.16
CA ILE A 24 -8.89 14.43 -5.05
C ILE A 24 -9.76 13.27 -4.54
N ALA A 25 -10.47 13.45 -3.42
CA ALA A 25 -11.36 12.44 -2.86
C ALA A 25 -12.44 12.06 -3.90
N GLY A 26 -12.66 10.75 -4.06
CA GLY A 26 -13.63 10.21 -5.02
C GLY A 26 -13.23 10.30 -6.50
N LYS A 27 -12.03 10.80 -6.83
CA LYS A 27 -11.59 11.01 -8.23
C LYS A 27 -10.73 9.88 -8.80
N ASN A 28 -10.51 8.79 -8.06
CA ASN A 28 -9.64 7.68 -8.45
C ASN A 28 -8.19 8.11 -8.76
N MET A 29 -7.67 9.12 -8.06
CA MET A 29 -6.32 9.69 -8.31
C MET A 29 -5.31 9.42 -7.19
N ALA A 30 -5.77 9.03 -6.00
CA ALA A 30 -4.90 8.84 -4.84
C ALA A 30 -3.96 7.65 -5.05
N ASN A 31 -2.72 7.79 -4.61
CA ASN A 31 -1.75 6.70 -4.60
C ASN A 31 -2.03 5.74 -3.44
N PRO A 32 -2.37 4.46 -3.69
CA PRO A 32 -2.73 3.53 -2.63
C PRO A 32 -1.51 2.95 -1.88
N PHE A 33 -0.28 3.17 -2.34
CA PHE A 33 0.90 2.50 -1.79
C PHE A 33 1.16 2.78 -0.31
N GLY A 34 0.84 3.99 0.16
CA GLY A 34 0.98 4.33 1.58
C GLY A 34 0.19 3.37 2.46
N ALA A 35 -1.11 3.22 2.18
CA ALA A 35 -2.00 2.35 2.95
C ALA A 35 -1.65 0.87 2.79
N ILE A 36 -1.27 0.45 1.57
CA ILE A 36 -0.92 -0.95 1.28
C ILE A 36 0.38 -1.36 1.99
N LEU A 37 1.42 -0.52 1.98
CA LEU A 37 2.67 -0.80 2.70
C LEU A 37 2.47 -0.72 4.22
N THR A 38 1.55 0.13 4.71
CA THR A 38 1.12 0.11 6.11
C THR A 38 0.50 -1.24 6.48
N ALA A 39 -0.31 -1.84 5.60
CA ALA A 39 -0.85 -3.18 5.83
C ALA A 39 0.27 -4.26 5.85
N ALA A 40 1.28 -4.15 4.99
CA ALA A 40 2.45 -5.05 5.02
C ALA A 40 3.20 -4.94 6.36
N MET A 41 3.43 -3.72 6.86
CA MET A 41 4.05 -3.47 8.17
C MET A 41 3.21 -4.09 9.31
N MET A 42 1.88 -3.97 9.25
CA MET A 42 0.97 -4.59 10.22
C MET A 42 1.09 -6.12 10.19
N LEU A 43 1.13 -6.74 9.01
CA LEU A 43 1.30 -8.20 8.88
C LEU A 43 2.61 -8.65 9.50
N GLY A 44 3.72 -7.95 9.25
CA GLY A 44 4.99 -8.20 9.92
C GLY A 44 4.90 -8.11 11.45
N HIS A 45 4.18 -7.11 11.98
CA HIS A 45 3.94 -6.99 13.42
C HIS A 45 3.11 -8.15 14.00
N LEU A 46 2.21 -8.73 13.21
CA LEU A 46 1.38 -9.88 13.59
C LEU A 46 2.09 -11.24 13.40
N GLY A 47 3.36 -11.25 12.97
CA GLY A 47 4.13 -12.47 12.69
C GLY A 47 3.84 -13.10 11.32
N MET A 48 3.12 -12.39 10.45
CA MET A 48 2.77 -12.79 9.08
C MET A 48 3.74 -12.16 8.07
N SER A 49 5.05 -12.31 8.31
CA SER A 49 6.08 -11.64 7.50
C SER A 49 6.08 -12.11 6.05
N PHE A 50 5.77 -13.38 5.78
CA PHE A 50 5.71 -13.89 4.41
C PHE A 50 4.65 -13.16 3.58
N GLU A 51 3.47 -12.94 4.13
CA GLU A 51 2.39 -12.19 3.50
C GLU A 51 2.76 -10.71 3.31
N GLY A 52 3.42 -10.11 4.31
CA GLY A 52 3.98 -8.76 4.21
C GLY A 52 5.00 -8.63 3.06
N ASP A 53 5.95 -9.56 2.98
CA ASP A 53 6.99 -9.58 1.95
C ASP A 53 6.38 -9.72 0.54
N LYS A 54 5.32 -10.51 0.38
CA LYS A 54 4.59 -10.59 -0.91
C LYS A 54 4.00 -9.24 -1.32
N ILE A 55 3.45 -8.47 -0.38
CA ILE A 55 2.91 -7.14 -0.65
C ILE A 55 4.04 -6.19 -1.04
N GLU A 56 5.13 -6.15 -0.29
CA GLU A 56 6.28 -5.28 -0.57
C GLU A 56 6.88 -5.58 -1.95
N ALA A 57 7.06 -6.87 -2.27
CA ALA A 57 7.54 -7.31 -3.58
C ALA A 57 6.59 -6.92 -4.72
N ALA A 58 5.27 -6.97 -4.49
CA ALA A 58 4.28 -6.53 -5.47
C ALA A 58 4.35 -5.01 -5.72
N VAL A 59 4.48 -4.21 -4.66
CA VAL A 59 4.65 -2.74 -4.77
C VAL A 59 5.96 -2.39 -5.48
N LEU A 60 7.07 -3.06 -5.15
CA LEU A 60 8.34 -2.87 -5.86
C LEU A 60 8.21 -3.16 -7.36
N ALA A 61 7.53 -4.25 -7.70
CA ALA A 61 7.29 -4.59 -9.10
C ALA A 61 6.36 -3.60 -9.82
N ALA A 62 5.39 -3.02 -9.12
CA ALA A 62 4.53 -1.96 -9.67
C ALA A 62 5.36 -0.73 -10.05
N VAL A 63 6.31 -0.34 -9.20
CA VAL A 63 7.26 0.75 -9.46
C VAL A 63 8.13 0.44 -10.67
N GLN A 64 8.74 -0.75 -10.71
CA GLN A 64 9.59 -1.18 -11.82
C GLN A 64 8.86 -1.23 -13.17
N GLN A 65 7.59 -1.65 -13.17
CA GLN A 65 6.76 -1.79 -14.38
C GLN A 65 5.89 -0.55 -14.68
N LYS A 66 6.10 0.56 -13.96
CA LYS A 66 5.35 1.81 -14.13
C LYS A 66 3.82 1.64 -13.98
N LYS A 67 3.39 0.70 -13.15
CA LYS A 67 1.98 0.52 -12.73
C LYS A 67 1.69 1.46 -11.57
N LEU A 68 1.66 2.75 -11.90
CA LEU A 68 1.77 3.86 -10.97
C LEU A 68 0.64 4.86 -11.18
N THR A 69 0.25 5.55 -10.10
CA THR A 69 -0.59 6.74 -10.15
C THR A 69 0.19 7.97 -10.62
N GLN A 70 -0.52 9.04 -11.00
CA GLN A 70 0.06 10.23 -11.60
C GLN A 70 1.07 10.96 -10.69
N ASP A 71 0.81 11.03 -9.39
CA ASP A 71 1.66 11.69 -8.39
C ASP A 71 3.08 11.09 -8.29
N VAL A 72 3.23 9.83 -8.68
CA VAL A 72 4.52 9.11 -8.70
C VAL A 72 4.98 8.75 -10.11
N GLY A 73 4.47 9.45 -11.13
CA GLY A 73 4.97 9.38 -12.50
C GLY A 73 4.41 8.22 -13.34
N GLY A 74 3.20 7.75 -13.03
CA GLY A 74 2.43 6.86 -13.88
C GLY A 74 1.20 7.51 -14.51
N SER A 75 0.29 6.68 -15.01
CA SER A 75 -0.93 7.11 -15.71
C SER A 75 -2.19 6.39 -15.22
N LEU A 76 -2.07 5.49 -14.24
CA LEU A 76 -3.20 4.72 -13.72
C LEU A 76 -3.94 5.49 -12.63
N GLY A 77 -5.17 5.08 -12.35
CA GLY A 77 -5.92 5.51 -11.17
C GLY A 77 -5.69 4.60 -9.96
N THR A 78 -6.24 5.01 -8.81
CA THR A 78 -6.14 4.29 -7.54
C THR A 78 -6.58 2.83 -7.66
N ARG A 79 -7.76 2.61 -8.25
CA ARG A 79 -8.37 1.29 -8.41
C ARG A 79 -7.52 0.39 -9.30
N GLU A 80 -7.07 0.91 -10.44
CA GLU A 80 -6.31 0.13 -11.42
C GLU A 80 -4.94 -0.31 -10.85
N VAL A 81 -4.29 0.54 -10.04
CA VAL A 81 -3.10 0.15 -9.27
C VAL A 81 -3.43 -0.92 -8.22
N GLY A 82 -4.53 -0.75 -7.48
CA GLY A 82 -4.98 -1.71 -6.47
C GLY A 82 -5.30 -3.10 -7.05
N GLU A 83 -6.04 -3.15 -8.15
CA GLU A 83 -6.38 -4.37 -8.88
C GLU A 83 -5.11 -5.08 -9.37
N TRP A 84 -4.19 -4.34 -9.99
CA TRP A 84 -2.93 -4.91 -10.48
C TRP A 84 -2.11 -5.53 -9.34
N LEU A 85 -2.04 -4.87 -8.18
CA LEU A 85 -1.35 -5.40 -7.00
C LEU A 85 -2.03 -6.68 -6.49
N ALA A 86 -3.37 -6.67 -6.35
CA ALA A 86 -4.13 -7.82 -5.87
C ALA A 86 -3.93 -9.04 -6.78
N GLU A 87 -4.02 -8.87 -8.10
CA GLU A 87 -3.75 -9.92 -9.08
C GLU A 87 -2.32 -10.46 -8.96
N ARG A 88 -1.33 -9.57 -8.77
CA ARG A 88 0.07 -9.98 -8.64
C ARG A 88 0.32 -10.77 -7.37
N ILE A 89 -0.25 -10.36 -6.24
CA ILE A 89 -0.11 -11.04 -4.95
C ILE A 89 -0.75 -12.44 -4.98
N ALA A 90 -1.88 -12.57 -5.68
CA ALA A 90 -2.64 -13.82 -5.80
C ALA A 90 -1.95 -14.88 -6.69
N ARG A 91 -0.99 -14.50 -7.54
CA ARG A 91 -0.20 -15.46 -8.32
C ARG A 91 0.67 -16.30 -7.37
N ARG A 92 0.66 -17.60 -7.61
CA ARG A 92 1.48 -18.58 -6.88
C ARG A 92 2.89 -18.63 -7.47
#